data_AF-A0A4R2L0W9-F1
#
_entry.id   AF-A0A4R2L0W9-F1
#
_cell.length_a   1.000
_cell.length_b   1.000
_cell.length_c   1.000
_cell.angle_alpha   90.00
_cell.angle_beta   90.00
_cell.angle_gamma   90.00
#
_symmetry.space_group_name_H-M   'P 1'
#
loop_
_entity.id
_entity.type
_entity.pdbx_description
1 polymer ?
#
loop_
_entity_poly.entity_id
_entity_poly.type
_entity_poly.pdbx_seq_one_letter_code
_entity_poly.pdbx_strand_id
1 'polypeptide(L)'
;MDKVQKIYSEMIGFIQVFIIKYEYEHRGILKKMKIDSRLNMEIDDEKWCQLFLYKSCFNHCAQFILLRYIEDSGLSYMRMNKKGIEKWRSFVKNIYDALNILYDLAIKDLQQDHNDKIRTLFKESDYDVFKIDDELAKLLCEKLSNIDFSSLKKSEMMALFQLIYSLEQREDMRLHAFYKDAYALSYILDLENRQGVL
;
A
#
# COMPACT_ATOMS: atom_id res chain seq x y z
N MET A 1 17.87 6.31 15.14
CA MET A 1 17.37 6.31 13.75
C MET A 1 16.05 7.05 13.74
N ASP A 2 15.91 8.04 12.87
CA ASP A 2 14.65 8.78 12.69
C ASP A 2 13.49 7.81 12.36
N LYS A 3 12.29 8.10 12.85
CA LYS A 3 11.13 7.20 12.73
C LYS A 3 10.74 7.00 11.27
N VAL A 4 10.77 8.06 10.47
CA VAL A 4 10.53 8.01 9.02
C VAL A 4 11.56 7.12 8.35
N GLN A 5 12.84 7.31 8.64
CA GLN A 5 13.91 6.46 8.10
C GLN A 5 13.77 4.99 8.50
N LYS A 6 13.31 4.73 9.73
CA LYS A 6 13.03 3.35 10.18
C LYS A 6 11.93 2.72 9.33
N ILE A 7 10.78 3.38 9.19
CA ILE A 7 9.66 2.86 8.39
C ILE A 7 10.10 2.65 6.94
N TYR A 8 10.79 3.63 6.35
CA TYR A 8 11.32 3.54 4.99
C TYR A 8 12.24 2.32 4.81
N SER A 9 13.23 2.15 5.69
CA SER A 9 14.19 1.04 5.61
C SER A 9 13.50 -0.32 5.63
N GLU A 10 12.46 -0.46 6.45
CA GLU A 10 11.67 -1.70 6.50
C GLU A 10 10.80 -1.89 5.26
N MET A 11 10.22 -0.81 4.72
CA MET A 11 9.37 -0.83 3.52
C MET A 11 10.15 -1.16 2.24
N ILE A 12 11.43 -0.80 2.14
CA ILE A 12 12.26 -1.10 0.95
C ILE A 12 12.27 -2.60 0.65
N GLY A 13 12.40 -3.44 1.68
CA GLY A 13 12.42 -4.89 1.50
C GLY A 13 11.11 -5.41 0.90
N PHE A 14 9.98 -4.87 1.35
CA PHE A 14 8.67 -5.18 0.76
C PHE A 14 8.61 -4.76 -0.71
N ILE A 15 9.02 -3.53 -1.03
CA ILE A 15 8.98 -2.99 -2.40
C ILE A 15 9.83 -3.86 -3.35
N GLN A 16 11.05 -4.19 -2.96
CA GLN A 16 11.95 -5.01 -3.78
C GLN A 16 11.35 -6.38 -4.07
N VAL A 17 10.85 -7.08 -3.05
CA VAL A 17 10.23 -8.40 -3.20
C VAL A 17 8.96 -8.30 -4.05
N PHE A 18 8.12 -7.29 -3.83
CA PHE A 18 6.90 -7.08 -4.61
C PHE A 18 7.19 -6.89 -6.11
N ILE A 19 8.14 -6.01 -6.45
CA ILE A 19 8.48 -5.74 -7.85
C ILE A 19 9.07 -7.00 -8.51
N ILE A 20 10.02 -7.69 -7.86
CA ILE A 20 10.65 -8.90 -8.41
C ILE A 20 9.61 -10.02 -8.62
N LYS A 21 8.75 -10.23 -7.62
CA LYS A 21 7.74 -11.29 -7.65
C LYS A 21 6.77 -11.11 -8.81
N TYR A 22 6.35 -9.87 -9.06
CA TYR A 22 5.27 -9.57 -10.00
C TYR A 22 5.72 -9.01 -11.36
N GLU A 23 7.03 -8.88 -11.62
CA GLU A 23 7.61 -8.31 -12.85
C GLU A 23 7.05 -8.94 -14.15
N TYR A 24 6.79 -10.25 -14.12
CA TYR A 24 6.27 -11.00 -15.27
C TYR A 24 4.85 -11.54 -15.07
N GLU A 25 4.26 -11.32 -13.89
CA GLU A 25 2.91 -11.79 -13.61
C GLU A 25 1.85 -10.89 -14.26
N HIS A 26 0.69 -11.48 -14.54
CA HIS A 26 -0.48 -10.80 -15.08
C HIS A 26 -0.27 -10.00 -16.39
N ARG A 27 0.86 -10.16 -17.11
CA ARG A 27 1.13 -9.43 -18.36
C ARG A 27 -0.01 -9.50 -19.39
N GLY A 28 -0.67 -10.65 -19.54
CA GLY A 28 -1.83 -10.78 -20.42
C GLY A 28 -3.02 -9.91 -19.99
N ILE A 29 -3.30 -9.85 -18.69
CA ILE A 29 -4.36 -9.01 -18.12
C ILE A 29 -3.99 -7.53 -18.28
N LEU A 30 -2.74 -7.15 -18.01
CA LEU A 30 -2.27 -5.77 -18.14
C LEU A 30 -2.33 -5.28 -19.59
N LYS A 31 -1.99 -6.12 -20.57
CA LYS A 31 -2.16 -5.79 -21.99
C LYS A 31 -3.62 -5.56 -22.36
N LYS A 32 -4.54 -6.36 -21.81
CA LYS A 32 -5.98 -6.12 -22.00
C LYS A 32 -6.40 -4.77 -21.41
N MET A 33 -6.02 -4.48 -20.17
CA MET A 33 -6.30 -3.19 -19.52
C MET A 33 -5.73 -2.00 -20.32
N LYS A 34 -4.53 -2.16 -20.90
CA LYS A 34 -3.93 -1.15 -21.79
C LYS A 34 -4.80 -0.86 -22.99
N ILE A 35 -5.24 -1.90 -23.70
CA ILE A 35 -6.12 -1.78 -24.88
C ILE A 35 -7.42 -1.07 -24.47
N ASP A 36 -8.03 -1.48 -23.36
CA ASP A 36 -9.27 -0.91 -22.86
C ASP A 36 -9.12 0.57 -22.45
N SER A 37 -7.93 0.98 -21.99
CA SER A 37 -7.63 2.35 -21.56
C SER A 37 -7.40 3.36 -22.69
N ARG A 38 -7.29 2.91 -23.95
CA ARG A 38 -6.92 3.72 -25.13
C ARG A 38 -5.54 4.41 -25.06
N LEU A 39 -4.73 4.11 -24.05
CA LEU A 39 -3.32 4.55 -23.95
C LEU A 39 -2.37 3.66 -24.80
N ASN A 40 -2.94 2.79 -25.63
CA ASN A 40 -2.22 1.77 -26.38
C ASN A 40 -1.26 2.32 -27.45
N MET A 41 -1.43 3.58 -27.86
CA MET A 41 -0.58 4.23 -28.86
C MET A 41 0.53 5.10 -28.25
N GLU A 42 0.47 5.41 -26.95
CA GLU A 42 1.37 6.39 -26.31
C GLU A 42 2.49 5.74 -25.50
N ILE A 43 2.23 4.56 -24.92
CA ILE A 43 3.16 3.84 -24.04
C ILE A 43 3.35 2.45 -24.63
N ASP A 44 4.59 1.95 -24.69
CA ASP A 44 4.85 0.56 -25.10
C ASP A 44 4.39 -0.45 -24.02
N ASP A 45 4.37 -1.74 -24.36
CA ASP A 45 3.85 -2.77 -23.44
C ASP A 45 4.70 -2.93 -22.18
N GLU A 46 6.01 -2.77 -22.29
CA GLU A 46 6.95 -2.97 -21.18
C GLU A 46 6.83 -1.82 -20.19
N LYS A 47 6.88 -0.58 -20.68
CA LYS A 47 6.69 0.61 -19.84
C LYS A 47 5.29 0.63 -19.21
N TRP A 48 4.25 0.18 -19.93
CA TRP A 48 2.91 0.02 -19.35
C TRP A 48 2.92 -0.94 -18.15
N CYS A 49 3.47 -2.14 -18.33
CA CYS A 49 3.51 -3.14 -17.26
C CYS A 49 4.33 -2.63 -16.07
N GLN A 50 5.48 -1.99 -16.35
CA GLN A 50 6.33 -1.39 -15.33
C GLN A 50 5.58 -0.32 -14.52
N LEU A 51 5.00 0.68 -15.17
CA LEU A 51 4.27 1.77 -14.49
C LEU A 51 3.10 1.25 -13.66
N PHE A 52 2.37 0.26 -14.19
CA PHE A 52 1.26 -0.38 -13.50
C PHE A 52 1.72 -1.11 -12.24
N LEU A 53 2.80 -1.88 -12.36
CA LEU A 53 3.39 -2.61 -11.24
C LEU A 53 3.88 -1.67 -10.13
N TYR A 54 4.62 -0.61 -10.48
CA TYR A 54 5.07 0.38 -9.50
C TYR A 54 3.91 1.12 -8.84
N LYS A 55 2.89 1.52 -9.61
CA LYS A 55 1.70 2.19 -9.04
C LYS A 55 0.95 1.28 -8.08
N SER A 56 0.80 -0.01 -8.41
CA SER A 56 0.22 -1.00 -7.50
C SER A 56 1.06 -1.18 -6.23
N CYS A 57 2.37 -1.37 -6.37
CA CYS A 57 3.28 -1.49 -5.23
C CYS A 57 3.17 -0.30 -4.27
N PHE A 58 3.21 0.92 -4.81
CA PHE A 58 3.14 2.13 -3.99
C PHE A 58 1.74 2.36 -3.40
N ASN A 59 0.68 1.91 -4.06
CA ASN A 59 -0.65 1.89 -3.50
C ASN A 59 -0.75 0.94 -2.30
N HIS A 60 -0.16 -0.26 -2.37
CA HIS A 60 -0.11 -1.17 -1.22
C HIS A 60 0.73 -0.62 -0.07
N CYS A 61 1.85 0.04 -0.36
CA CYS A 61 2.61 0.79 0.64
C CYS A 61 1.72 1.83 1.33
N ALA A 62 0.96 2.61 0.55
CA ALA A 62 0.05 3.63 1.06
C ALA A 62 -1.08 3.05 1.91
N GLN A 63 -1.74 2.00 1.42
CA GLN A 63 -2.77 1.28 2.15
C GLN A 63 -2.24 0.76 3.48
N PHE A 64 -1.07 0.12 3.50
CA PHE A 64 -0.49 -0.39 4.75
C PHE A 64 -0.17 0.73 5.74
N ILE A 65 0.49 1.80 5.29
CA ILE A 65 0.86 2.93 6.17
C ILE A 65 -0.39 3.61 6.74
N LEU A 66 -1.41 3.85 5.91
CA LEU A 66 -2.69 4.41 6.35
C LEU A 66 -3.45 3.46 7.29
N LEU A 67 -3.47 2.16 6.99
CA LEU A 67 -4.07 1.14 7.86
C LEU A 67 -3.42 1.18 9.24
N ARG A 68 -2.09 1.14 9.31
CA ARG A 68 -1.36 1.20 10.60
C ARG A 68 -1.62 2.51 11.33
N TYR A 69 -1.69 3.65 10.62
CA TYR A 69 -2.03 4.94 11.22
C TYR A 69 -3.44 4.94 11.82
N ILE A 70 -4.45 4.43 11.09
CA ILE A 70 -5.84 4.33 11.55
C ILE A 70 -5.93 3.42 12.79
N GLU A 71 -5.32 2.24 12.74
CA GLU A 71 -5.32 1.28 13.85
C GLU A 71 -4.65 1.83 15.10
N ASP A 72 -3.44 2.38 14.96
CA ASP A 72 -2.66 2.84 16.10
C ASP A 72 -3.24 4.13 16.70
N SER A 73 -3.94 4.93 15.90
CA SER A 73 -4.69 6.11 16.37
C SER A 73 -6.02 5.74 17.04
N GLY A 74 -6.40 4.46 17.08
CA GLY A 74 -7.63 3.98 17.71
C GLY A 74 -8.90 4.23 16.90
N LEU A 75 -8.77 4.57 15.61
CA LEU A 75 -9.90 4.77 14.69
C LEU A 75 -10.48 3.45 14.16
N SER A 76 -9.73 2.36 14.28
CA SER A 76 -10.14 0.99 13.94
C SER A 76 -9.56 0.01 14.96
N TYR A 77 -10.12 -1.19 15.03
CA TYR A 77 -9.50 -2.30 15.75
C TYR A 77 -8.12 -2.62 15.20
N MET A 78 -7.16 -2.78 16.11
CA MET A 78 -5.78 -3.13 15.82
C MET A 78 -5.68 -4.59 15.35
N ARG A 79 -5.19 -4.81 14.13
CA ARG A 79 -4.87 -6.13 13.59
C ARG A 79 -3.40 -6.26 13.24
N MET A 80 -2.81 -5.23 12.64
CA MET A 80 -1.49 -5.32 12.03
C MET A 80 -0.34 -4.88 12.95
N ASN A 81 -0.62 -4.32 14.13
CA ASN A 81 0.41 -4.14 15.17
C ASN A 81 0.68 -5.43 15.93
N LYS A 82 1.73 -5.41 16.76
CA LYS A 82 2.14 -6.52 17.60
C LYS A 82 0.97 -7.10 18.41
N LYS A 83 0.18 -6.24 19.07
CA LYS A 83 -0.95 -6.67 19.89
C LYS A 83 -2.05 -7.35 19.07
N GLY A 84 -2.35 -6.80 17.89
CA GLY A 84 -3.32 -7.37 16.94
C GLY A 84 -2.89 -8.75 16.44
N ILE A 85 -1.62 -8.89 16.07
CA ILE A 85 -1.04 -10.16 15.61
C ILE A 85 -1.02 -11.21 16.72
N GLU A 86 -0.64 -10.83 17.95
CA GLU A 86 -0.68 -11.73 19.11
C GLU A 86 -2.11 -12.20 19.42
N LYS A 87 -3.09 -11.28 19.33
CA LYS A 87 -4.51 -11.62 19.47
C LYS A 87 -4.99 -12.56 18.36
N TRP A 88 -4.60 -12.33 17.11
CA TRP A 88 -4.88 -13.25 16.00
C TRP A 88 -4.33 -14.64 16.29
N ARG A 89 -3.04 -14.74 16.64
CA ARG A 89 -2.35 -16.01 16.92
C ARG A 89 -2.95 -16.80 18.06
N SER A 90 -3.48 -16.12 19.08
CA SER A 90 -4.18 -16.77 20.20
C SER A 90 -5.63 -17.16 19.87
N PHE A 91 -6.25 -16.47 18.91
CA PHE A 91 -7.63 -16.73 18.49
C PHE A 91 -7.75 -17.89 17.52
N VAL A 92 -6.82 -18.00 16.56
CA VAL A 92 -6.86 -19.03 15.51
C VAL A 92 -5.91 -20.19 15.80
N LYS A 93 -6.33 -21.41 15.44
CA LYS A 93 -5.52 -22.62 15.69
C LYS A 93 -4.62 -23.01 14.52
N ASN A 94 -5.16 -22.97 13.30
CA ASN A 94 -4.52 -23.56 12.12
C ASN A 94 -3.94 -22.53 11.14
N ILE A 95 -4.34 -21.27 11.25
CA ILE A 95 -3.97 -20.18 10.33
C ILE A 95 -3.23 -19.04 11.06
N TYR A 96 -2.56 -19.37 12.17
CA TYR A 96 -1.94 -18.39 13.06
C TYR A 96 -0.76 -17.65 12.40
N ASP A 97 -0.13 -18.27 11.40
CA ASP A 97 0.93 -17.67 10.57
C ASP A 97 0.46 -17.20 9.19
N ALA A 98 -0.84 -17.34 8.88
CA ALA A 98 -1.42 -16.85 7.63
C ALA A 98 -1.73 -15.34 7.74
N LEU A 99 -0.66 -14.54 7.70
CA LEU A 99 -0.74 -13.09 7.89
C LEU A 99 -1.39 -12.38 6.70
N ASN A 100 -1.42 -13.00 5.52
CA ASN A 100 -2.19 -12.51 4.39
C ASN A 100 -3.69 -12.45 4.70
N ILE A 101 -4.25 -13.46 5.37
CA ILE A 101 -5.67 -13.49 5.76
C ILE A 101 -5.96 -12.37 6.75
N LEU A 102 -5.07 -12.13 7.72
CA LEU A 102 -5.22 -11.04 8.68
C LEU A 102 -5.18 -9.68 7.97
N TYR A 103 -4.27 -9.49 7.01
CA TYR A 103 -4.20 -8.28 6.20
C TYR A 103 -5.46 -8.08 5.36
N ASP A 104 -5.93 -9.11 4.66
CA ASP A 104 -7.15 -9.06 3.84
C ASP A 104 -8.38 -8.71 4.68
N LEU A 105 -8.48 -9.27 5.89
CA LEU A 105 -9.55 -8.94 6.84
C LEU A 105 -9.47 -7.47 7.27
N ALA A 106 -8.27 -6.93 7.48
CA ALA A 106 -8.07 -5.54 7.84
C ALA A 106 -8.50 -4.58 6.71
N ILE A 107 -8.11 -4.89 5.47
CA ILE A 107 -8.50 -4.10 4.30
C ILE A 107 -10.02 -4.15 4.07
N LYS A 108 -10.62 -5.34 4.11
CA LYS A 108 -12.08 -5.52 3.92
C LYS A 108 -12.91 -4.77 4.96
N ASP A 109 -12.44 -4.72 6.20
CA ASP A 109 -13.13 -3.97 7.24
C ASP A 109 -13.11 -2.47 6.97
N LEU A 110 -11.94 -1.91 6.57
CA LEU A 110 -11.85 -0.50 6.20
C LEU A 110 -12.61 -0.15 4.91
N GLN A 111 -12.79 -1.11 4.00
CA GLN A 111 -13.66 -0.98 2.82
C GLN A 111 -15.16 -0.90 3.18
N GLN A 112 -15.55 -1.33 4.38
CA GLN A 112 -16.92 -1.26 4.87
C GLN A 112 -17.08 -0.23 5.99
N ASP A 113 -16.07 0.62 6.21
CA ASP A 113 -16.08 1.63 7.25
C ASP A 113 -17.22 2.64 7.06
N HIS A 114 -17.83 3.05 8.17
CA HIS A 114 -18.89 4.05 8.19
C HIS A 114 -18.39 5.45 7.77
N ASN A 115 -17.10 5.72 7.94
CA ASN A 115 -16.46 6.94 7.47
C ASN A 115 -16.15 6.83 5.97
N ASP A 116 -16.89 7.59 5.17
CA ASP A 116 -16.75 7.67 3.71
C ASP A 116 -15.32 7.97 3.25
N LYS A 117 -14.57 8.76 4.03
CA LYS A 117 -13.18 9.06 3.72
C LYS A 117 -12.32 7.80 3.84
N ILE A 118 -12.39 7.09 4.96
CA ILE A 118 -11.66 5.82 5.17
C ILE A 118 -12.05 4.83 4.07
N ARG A 119 -13.35 4.64 3.86
CA ARG A 119 -13.87 3.72 2.84
C ARG A 119 -13.31 4.03 1.44
N THR A 120 -13.17 5.30 1.09
CA THR A 120 -12.61 5.72 -0.20
C THR A 120 -11.12 5.35 -0.33
N LEU A 121 -10.32 5.48 0.75
CA LEU A 121 -8.89 5.17 0.74
C LEU A 121 -8.61 3.70 0.41
N PHE A 122 -9.49 2.80 0.87
CA PHE A 122 -9.32 1.35 0.75
C PHE A 122 -10.16 0.72 -0.35
N LYS A 123 -10.88 1.54 -1.13
CA LYS A 123 -11.74 1.07 -2.23
C LYS A 123 -10.92 0.24 -3.22
N GLU A 124 -11.49 -0.89 -3.64
CA GLU A 124 -10.88 -1.78 -4.63
C GLU A 124 -10.70 -1.06 -5.99
N SER A 125 -9.58 -1.36 -6.64
CA SER A 125 -9.09 -0.74 -7.85
C SER A 125 -8.44 -1.79 -8.76
N ASP A 126 -8.22 -1.43 -10.02
CA ASP A 126 -7.51 -2.29 -10.97
C ASP A 126 -6.10 -2.68 -10.50
N TYR A 127 -5.50 -1.87 -9.62
CA TYR A 127 -4.17 -2.10 -9.06
C TYR A 127 -4.13 -3.22 -8.02
N ASP A 128 -5.28 -3.64 -7.49
CA ASP A 128 -5.40 -4.76 -6.54
C ASP A 128 -5.37 -6.13 -7.24
N VAL A 129 -5.01 -6.16 -8.53
CA VAL A 129 -4.72 -7.40 -9.28
C VAL A 129 -3.54 -8.16 -8.68
N PHE A 130 -2.55 -7.43 -8.15
CA PHE A 130 -1.41 -8.00 -7.43
C PHE A 130 -1.77 -8.10 -5.95
N LYS A 131 -1.93 -9.32 -5.42
CA LYS A 131 -2.37 -9.53 -4.04
C LYS A 131 -1.21 -9.53 -3.06
N ILE A 132 -1.48 -9.21 -1.80
CA ILE A 132 -0.51 -9.40 -0.70
C ILE A 132 -0.63 -10.84 -0.22
N ASP A 133 0.29 -11.69 -0.66
CA ASP A 133 0.37 -13.07 -0.21
C ASP A 133 1.07 -13.19 1.16
N ASP A 134 1.25 -14.42 1.65
CA ASP A 134 1.85 -14.64 2.97
C ASP A 134 3.29 -14.16 3.09
N GLU A 135 4.07 -14.24 2.01
CA GLU A 135 5.45 -13.76 1.99
C GLU A 135 5.48 -12.23 2.14
N LEU A 136 4.70 -11.53 1.32
CA LEU A 136 4.59 -10.08 1.37
C LEU A 136 3.99 -9.58 2.69
N ALA A 137 2.95 -10.27 3.20
CA ALA A 137 2.35 -9.94 4.49
C ALA A 137 3.33 -10.14 5.65
N LYS A 138 4.15 -11.19 5.64
CA LYS A 138 5.20 -11.40 6.64
C LYS A 138 6.21 -10.27 6.65
N LEU A 139 6.68 -9.82 5.48
CA LEU A 139 7.61 -8.70 5.39
C LEU A 139 7.05 -7.43 6.06
N LEU A 140 5.77 -7.13 5.82
CA LEU A 140 5.10 -6.00 6.46
C LEU A 140 4.95 -6.21 7.98
N CYS A 141 4.41 -7.34 8.40
CA CYS A 141 4.11 -7.64 9.80
C CYS A 141 5.37 -7.75 10.68
N GLU A 142 6.37 -8.53 10.28
CA GLU A 142 7.53 -8.80 11.12
C GLU A 142 8.34 -7.53 11.37
N LYS A 143 8.47 -6.69 10.33
CA LYS A 143 9.30 -5.49 10.36
C LYS A 143 8.60 -4.27 10.96
N LEU A 144 7.29 -4.13 10.73
CA LEU A 144 6.55 -2.89 11.04
C LEU A 144 5.58 -3.03 12.22
N SER A 145 5.27 -4.24 12.71
CA SER A 145 4.30 -4.44 13.81
C SER A 145 4.68 -3.80 15.14
N ASN A 146 5.98 -3.58 15.37
CA ASN A 146 6.50 -2.93 16.58
C ASN A 146 6.61 -1.41 16.47
N ILE A 147 6.29 -0.83 15.31
CA ILE A 147 6.33 0.62 15.12
C ILE A 147 4.93 1.17 15.36
N ASP A 148 4.83 2.18 16.23
CA ASP A 148 3.62 2.97 16.42
C ASP A 148 3.48 4.00 15.30
N PHE A 149 2.39 3.98 14.55
CA PHE A 149 2.12 4.94 13.48
C PHE A 149 1.30 6.15 13.94
N SER A 150 0.63 6.10 15.11
CA SER A 150 -0.30 7.15 15.57
C SER A 150 0.33 8.54 15.70
N SER A 151 1.61 8.57 16.04
CA SER A 151 2.38 9.80 16.21
C SER A 151 2.95 10.39 14.90
N LEU A 152 2.70 9.78 13.73
CA LEU A 152 3.16 10.32 12.45
C LEU A 152 2.40 11.60 12.10
N LYS A 153 3.14 12.69 11.97
CA LYS A 153 2.64 13.97 11.45
C LYS A 153 2.50 13.91 9.94
N LYS A 154 1.65 14.80 9.39
CA LYS A 154 1.51 14.99 7.94
C LYS A 154 2.86 15.17 7.24
N SER A 155 3.75 16.01 7.77
CA SER A 155 5.08 16.24 7.22
C SER A 155 5.95 14.98 7.19
N GLU A 156 5.81 14.10 8.18
CA GLU A 156 6.55 12.84 8.27
C GLU A 156 6.03 11.80 7.28
N MET A 157 4.71 11.73 7.08
CA MET A 157 4.12 10.88 6.03
C MET A 157 4.53 11.34 4.63
N MET A 158 4.53 12.65 4.39
CA MET A 158 5.01 13.22 3.13
C MET A 158 6.49 12.88 2.91
N ALA A 159 7.33 13.08 3.91
CA ALA A 159 8.75 12.74 3.84
C ALA A 159 8.97 11.23 3.59
N LEU A 160 8.21 10.36 4.26
CA LEU A 160 8.26 8.92 4.04
C LEU A 160 7.95 8.56 2.58
N PHE A 161 6.93 9.17 1.99
CA PHE A 161 6.59 8.90 0.59
C PHE A 161 7.49 9.58 -0.43
N GLN A 162 8.20 10.64 -0.05
CA GLN A 162 9.30 11.18 -0.85
C GLN A 162 10.52 10.24 -0.85
N LEU A 163 10.69 9.42 0.18
CA LEU A 163 11.72 8.38 0.18
C LEU A 163 11.28 7.15 -0.62
N ILE A 164 10.03 6.71 -0.47
CA ILE A 164 9.47 5.55 -1.21
C ILE A 164 9.33 5.84 -2.70
N TYR A 165 8.85 7.03 -3.06
CA TYR A 165 8.66 7.47 -4.44
C TYR A 165 9.38 8.81 -4.61
N SER A 166 10.64 8.74 -5.02
CA SER A 166 11.56 9.89 -5.05
C SER A 166 11.14 10.94 -6.08
N LEU A 167 11.70 12.15 -5.96
CA LEU A 167 11.43 13.23 -6.92
C LEU A 167 11.80 12.80 -8.36
N GLU A 168 12.96 12.16 -8.53
CA GLU A 168 13.42 11.62 -9.82
C GLU A 168 12.41 10.61 -10.39
N GLN A 169 11.95 9.65 -9.57
CA GLN A 169 10.93 8.70 -10.00
C GLN A 169 9.57 9.37 -10.29
N ARG A 170 9.22 10.44 -9.57
CA ARG A 170 8.01 11.23 -9.83
C ARG A 170 8.04 11.89 -11.19
N GLU A 171 9.18 12.44 -11.56
CA GLU A 171 9.38 13.08 -12.85
C GLU A 171 9.39 12.08 -14.02
N ASP A 172 10.05 10.93 -13.84
CA ASP A 172 10.12 9.86 -14.86
C ASP A 172 8.78 9.12 -15.03
N MET A 173 8.20 8.63 -13.94
CA MET A 173 7.07 7.71 -14.01
C MET A 173 5.71 8.41 -14.03
N ARG A 174 5.62 9.62 -13.44
CA ARG A 174 4.39 10.43 -13.35
C ARG A 174 3.15 9.62 -12.95
N LEU A 175 3.27 8.77 -11.93
CA LEU A 175 2.24 7.79 -11.57
C LEU A 175 0.90 8.43 -11.18
N HIS A 176 0.90 9.69 -10.75
CA HIS A 176 -0.32 10.46 -10.48
C HIS A 176 -1.19 10.66 -11.73
N ALA A 177 -0.58 10.74 -12.92
CA ALA A 177 -1.28 10.90 -14.20
C ALA A 177 -1.42 9.57 -14.99
N PHE A 178 -0.73 8.51 -14.55
CA PHE A 178 -0.72 7.23 -15.23
C PHE A 178 -1.97 6.40 -14.92
N TYR A 179 -2.81 6.15 -15.94
CA TYR A 179 -4.02 5.33 -15.83
C TYR A 179 -4.96 5.76 -14.67
N LYS A 180 -5.93 4.93 -14.28
CA LYS A 180 -6.93 5.21 -13.23
C LYS A 180 -6.30 5.59 -11.88
N ASP A 181 -7.11 6.11 -10.98
CA ASP A 181 -6.66 6.41 -9.62
C ASP A 181 -6.30 5.15 -8.82
N ALA A 182 -5.23 5.27 -8.05
CA ALA A 182 -4.87 4.35 -6.98
C ALA A 182 -5.15 5.08 -5.66
N TYR A 183 -6.33 4.85 -5.07
CA TYR A 183 -6.93 5.77 -4.09
C TYR A 183 -6.02 6.12 -2.90
N ALA A 184 -5.35 5.13 -2.30
CA ALA A 184 -4.45 5.37 -1.17
C ALA A 184 -3.20 6.14 -1.59
N LEU A 185 -2.60 5.79 -2.74
CA LEU A 185 -1.45 6.52 -3.27
C LEU A 185 -1.83 7.97 -3.63
N SER A 186 -2.91 8.16 -4.38
CA SER A 186 -3.42 9.49 -4.77
C SER A 186 -3.68 10.34 -3.53
N TYR A 187 -4.25 9.76 -2.47
CA TYR A 187 -4.47 10.45 -1.20
C TYR A 187 -3.16 10.94 -0.56
N ILE A 188 -2.15 10.07 -0.50
CA ILE A 188 -0.87 10.41 0.13
C ILE A 188 -0.12 11.48 -0.67
N LEU A 189 -0.15 11.39 -2.00
CA LEU A 189 0.47 12.40 -2.86
C LEU A 189 -0.20 13.77 -2.74
N ASP A 190 -1.50 13.80 -2.43
CA ASP A 190 -2.29 15.01 -2.22
C ASP A 190 -2.28 15.51 -0.75
N LEU A 191 -1.49 14.90 0.15
CA LEU A 191 -1.46 15.29 1.55
C LEU A 191 -1.08 16.77 1.74
N GLU A 192 -0.22 17.33 0.89
CA GLU A 192 0.22 18.72 0.98
C GLU A 192 -0.93 19.72 0.96
N ASN A 193 -2.00 19.42 0.21
CA ASN A 193 -3.18 20.27 0.06
C ASN A 193 -4.22 20.10 1.18
N ARG A 194 -3.97 19.21 2.16
CA ARG A 194 -4.93 18.84 3.22
C ARG A 194 -4.60 19.46 4.57
N GLN A 195 -5.61 19.65 5.42
CA GLN A 195 -5.44 20.21 6.77
C GLN A 195 -4.79 19.23 7.77
N GLY A 196 -4.88 17.92 7.52
CA GLY A 196 -4.38 16.86 8.39
C GLY A 196 -4.14 15.55 7.65
N VAL A 197 -3.78 14.50 8.40
CA VAL A 197 -3.49 13.16 7.86
C VAL A 197 -4.76 12.40 7.48
N LEU A 198 -5.84 12.52 8.26
CA LEU A 198 -7.17 11.95 8.01
C LEU A 198 -8.26 12.99 8.30
#